data_AF-A0A4Q5Y3U2-F1
#
_entry.id   AF-A0A4Q5Y3U2-F1
#
_cell.length_a   1.000
_cell.length_b   1.000
_cell.length_c   1.000
_cell.angle_alpha   90.00
_cell.angle_beta   90.00
_cell.angle_gamma   90.00
#
_symmetry.space_group_name_H-M   'P 1'
#
loop_
_entity.id
_entity.type
_entity.pdbx_description
1 polymer ?
#
loop_
_entity_poly.entity_id
_entity_poly.type
_entity_poly.pdbx_seq_one_letter_code
_entity_poly.pdbx_strand_id
1 'polypeptide(L)'
;MQLTNRRKHMVKKELTFAESIYLPAIFQGLSITLKHFFKKKATIQYPEQLRPFSPVYRGQHVLKRDDQGRERCTACGLCAVSCPAEAITMVG
;
A
#
# COMPACT_ATOMS: atom_id res chain seq x y z
N MET A 1 -1.41 -35.86 5.51
CA MET A 1 -0.46 -35.38 6.53
C MET A 1 -0.90 -33.98 6.96
N GLN A 2 -1.39 -33.78 8.18
CA GLN A 2 -1.82 -32.45 8.68
C GLN A 2 -0.57 -31.63 9.02
N LEU A 3 -0.35 -30.52 8.31
CA LEU A 3 0.90 -29.74 8.35
C LEU A 3 0.98 -28.69 9.46
N THR A 4 0.00 -28.59 10.38
CA THR A 4 0.13 -27.73 11.57
C THR A 4 -0.93 -28.03 12.62
N ASN A 5 -0.50 -28.24 13.86
CA ASN A 5 -1.37 -28.42 15.02
C ASN A 5 -1.65 -27.08 15.73
N ARG A 6 -2.16 -26.09 14.98
CA ARG A 6 -2.44 -24.72 15.49
C ARG A 6 -3.94 -24.43 15.68
N ARG A 7 -4.75 -25.44 15.98
CA ARG A 7 -6.11 -25.16 16.45
C ARG A 7 -6.03 -24.71 17.91
N LYS A 8 -6.11 -23.39 18.14
CA LYS A 8 -6.39 -22.87 19.49
C LYS A 8 -7.76 -23.41 19.91
N HIS A 9 -7.77 -24.21 20.96
CA HIS A 9 -9.02 -24.59 21.61
C HIS A 9 -9.65 -23.31 22.16
N MET A 10 -10.67 -22.78 21.49
CA MET A 10 -11.42 -21.65 22.02
C MET A 10 -12.22 -22.17 23.20
N VAL A 11 -11.67 -22.04 24.41
CA VAL A 11 -12.41 -22.28 25.64
C VAL A 11 -13.56 -21.29 25.65
N LYS A 12 -14.78 -21.79 25.44
CA LYS A 12 -16.01 -21.00 25.49
C LYS A 12 -16.25 -20.65 26.96
N LYS A 13 -15.70 -19.51 27.38
CA LYS A 13 -15.85 -19.00 28.74
C LYS A 13 -17.29 -18.52 28.92
N GLU A 14 -17.94 -18.90 30.01
CA GLU A 14 -19.24 -18.32 30.36
C GLU A 14 -19.04 -16.83 30.63
N LEU A 15 -19.76 -16.00 29.88
CA LEU A 15 -19.63 -14.55 29.94
C LEU A 15 -20.24 -14.08 31.26
N THR A 16 -19.49 -13.26 31.99
CA THR A 16 -20.04 -12.55 33.14
C THR A 16 -21.13 -11.57 32.68
N PHE A 17 -22.09 -11.22 33.55
CA PHE A 17 -23.19 -10.30 33.21
C PHE A 17 -22.69 -8.97 32.58
N ALA A 18 -21.53 -8.48 33.03
CA ALA A 18 -20.88 -7.30 32.47
C ALA A 18 -20.30 -7.51 31.05
N GLU A 19 -19.75 -8.68 30.76
CA GLU A 19 -19.26 -9.05 29.41
C GLU A 19 -20.43 -9.28 28.44
N SER A 20 -21.56 -9.79 28.93
CA SER A 20 -22.79 -10.02 28.15
C SER A 20 -23.45 -8.72 27.67
N ILE A 21 -23.36 -7.65 28.48
CA ILE A 21 -23.87 -6.30 28.13
C ILE A 21 -22.87 -5.51 27.25
N TYR A 22 -21.69 -6.08 26.92
CA TYR A 22 -20.65 -5.49 26.06
C TYR A 22 -20.03 -4.16 26.54
N LEU A 23 -20.46 -3.60 27.68
CA LEU A 23 -19.91 -2.39 28.32
C LEU A 23 -18.37 -2.33 28.37
N PRO A 24 -17.63 -3.37 28.84
CA PRO A 24 -16.17 -3.30 28.91
C PRO A 24 -15.51 -3.25 27.52
N ALA A 25 -16.10 -3.92 26.52
CA ALA A 25 -15.60 -3.87 25.15
C ALA A 25 -15.81 -2.49 24.50
N ILE A 26 -16.96 -1.86 24.75
CA ILE A 26 -17.26 -0.49 24.28
C ILE A 26 -16.29 0.51 24.91
N PHE A 27 -16.10 0.44 26.23
CA PHE A 27 -15.17 1.34 26.92
C PHE A 27 -13.73 1.17 26.43
N GLN A 28 -13.31 -0.07 26.19
CA GLN A 28 -11.99 -0.36 25.63
C GLN A 28 -11.82 0.24 24.24
N GLY A 29 -12.82 0.09 23.35
CA GLY A 29 -12.81 0.70 22.02
C GLY A 29 -12.74 2.23 22.09
N LEU A 30 -13.57 2.85 22.95
CA LEU A 30 -13.59 4.31 23.12
C LEU A 30 -12.27 4.85 23.67
N SER A 31 -11.64 4.13 24.61
CA SER A 31 -10.31 4.48 25.14
C SER A 31 -9.25 4.49 24.03
N ILE A 32 -9.27 3.52 23.11
CA ILE A 32 -8.34 3.47 21.98
C ILE A 32 -8.59 4.64 21.02
N THR A 33 -9.85 4.96 20.72
CA THR A 33 -10.20 6.10 19.87
C THR A 33 -9.74 7.42 20.49
N LEU A 34 -9.98 7.61 21.78
CA LEU A 34 -9.54 8.79 22.52
C LEU A 34 -8.01 8.93 22.49
N LYS A 35 -7.27 7.82 22.66
CA LYS A 35 -5.81 7.83 22.51
C LYS A 35 -5.35 8.26 21.12
N HIS A 36 -6.04 7.87 20.05
CA HIS A 36 -5.68 8.27 18.69
C HIS A 36 -6.09 9.71 18.37
N PHE A 37 -7.14 10.23 19.01
CA PHE A 37 -7.56 11.61 18.86
C PHE A 37 -6.46 12.61 19.28
N PHE A 38 -5.72 12.29 20.34
CA PHE A 38 -4.60 13.11 20.84
C PHE A 38 -3.24 12.79 20.19
N LYS A 39 -3.16 11.78 19.31
CA LYS A 39 -1.91 11.49 18.59
C LYS A 39 -1.70 12.49 17.45
N LYS A 40 -0.43 12.77 17.15
CA LYS A 40 -0.05 13.57 15.99
C LYS A 40 -0.56 12.91 14.70
N LYS A 41 -1.24 13.69 13.85
CA LYS A 41 -1.75 13.23 12.55
C LYS A 41 -0.57 12.94 11.61
N ALA A 42 -0.56 11.78 10.99
CA ALA A 42 0.43 11.38 9.98
C ALA A 42 0.05 11.90 8.58
N THR A 43 -0.33 13.17 8.48
CA THR A 43 -0.75 13.83 7.26
C THR A 43 0.33 14.79 6.76
N ILE A 44 0.47 14.91 5.45
CA ILE A 44 1.27 15.94 4.78
C ILE A 44 0.32 16.94 4.14
N GLN A 45 0.71 18.21 4.08
CA GLN A 45 -0.08 19.24 3.40
C GLN A 45 0.34 19.30 1.93
N TYR A 46 -0.44 18.70 1.04
CA TYR A 46 -0.22 18.77 -0.40
C TYR A 46 -1.01 19.95 -0.97
N PRO A 47 -0.45 20.77 -1.88
CA PRO A 47 0.78 20.58 -2.64
C PRO A 47 2.07 21.15 -2.01
N GLU A 48 1.99 21.85 -0.87
CA GLU A 48 3.13 22.59 -0.30
C GLU A 48 4.25 21.67 0.22
N GLN A 49 3.90 20.47 0.68
CA GLN A 49 4.83 19.47 1.19
C GLN A 49 4.66 18.14 0.44
N LEU A 50 5.69 17.76 -0.31
CA LEU A 50 5.75 16.51 -1.06
C LEU A 50 6.37 15.38 -0.22
N ARG A 51 5.98 14.13 -0.51
CA ARG A 51 6.65 12.95 0.08
C ARG A 51 8.04 12.77 -0.55
N PRO A 52 9.02 12.29 0.23
CA PRO A 52 10.30 11.89 -0.34
C PRO A 52 10.08 10.69 -1.27
N PHE A 53 10.50 10.83 -2.53
CA PHE A 53 10.54 9.73 -3.49
C PHE A 53 11.90 9.03 -3.46
N SER A 54 11.92 7.72 -3.73
CA SER A 54 13.18 7.00 -3.90
C SER A 54 13.85 7.37 -5.23
N PRO A 55 15.18 7.28 -5.34
CA PRO A 55 15.89 7.53 -6.60
C PRO A 55 15.45 6.61 -7.75
N VAL A 56 14.86 5.46 -7.43
CA VAL A 56 14.36 4.44 -8.38
C VAL A 56 12.84 4.45 -8.54
N TYR A 57 12.19 5.55 -8.15
CA TYR A 57 10.75 5.71 -8.31
C TYR A 57 10.36 5.61 -9.79
N ARG A 58 9.40 4.73 -10.09
CA ARG A 58 8.86 4.53 -11.43
C ARG A 58 7.63 5.42 -11.60
N GLY A 59 7.80 6.54 -12.28
CA GLY A 59 6.74 7.52 -12.56
C GLY A 59 6.33 7.51 -14.03
N GLN A 60 6.22 8.70 -14.61
CA GLN A 60 5.84 8.88 -16.00
C GLN A 60 6.91 8.35 -16.97
N HIS A 61 6.48 7.57 -17.96
CA HIS A 61 7.34 7.07 -19.02
C HIS A 61 7.71 8.21 -19.98
N VAL A 62 9.00 8.33 -20.33
CA VAL A 62 9.52 9.36 -21.25
C VAL A 62 10.57 8.74 -22.17
N LEU A 63 10.50 9.05 -23.46
CA LEU A 63 11.53 8.71 -24.43
C LEU A 63 12.77 9.60 -24.20
N LYS A 64 13.88 8.98 -23.82
CA LYS A 64 15.14 9.71 -23.58
C LYS A 64 15.80 10.10 -24.90
N ARG A 65 16.38 11.30 -24.92
CA ARG A 65 17.24 11.81 -26.00
C ARG A 65 18.72 11.63 -25.65
N ASP A 66 19.58 11.59 -26.66
CA ASP A 66 21.03 11.61 -26.49
C ASP A 66 21.53 13.04 -26.18
N ASP A 67 22.84 13.19 -25.96
CA ASP A 67 23.44 14.50 -25.62
C ASP A 67 23.39 15.48 -26.81
N GLN A 68 23.11 14.98 -28.02
CA GLN A 68 22.94 15.76 -29.26
C GLN A 68 21.46 16.03 -29.58
N GLY A 69 20.53 15.67 -28.67
CA GLY A 69 19.09 15.91 -28.83
C GLY A 69 18.36 14.94 -29.77
N ARG A 70 19.01 13.91 -30.30
CA ARG A 70 18.38 12.85 -31.10
C ARG A 70 17.69 11.84 -30.18
N GLU A 71 16.67 11.16 -30.67
CA GLU A 71 15.99 10.13 -29.91
C GLU A 71 16.88 8.89 -29.72
N ARG A 72 16.87 8.28 -28.52
CA ARG A 72 17.62 7.03 -28.27
C ARG A 72 16.88 5.78 -28.75
N CYS A 73 15.60 5.91 -29.10
CA CYS A 73 14.79 4.79 -29.58
C CYS A 73 15.25 4.40 -31.00
N THR A 74 15.55 3.13 -31.22
CA THR A 74 15.92 2.57 -32.53
C THR A 74 14.79 1.76 -33.18
N ALA A 75 13.57 1.87 -32.64
CA ALA A 75 12.39 1.10 -33.07
C ALA A 75 12.58 -0.44 -33.04
N CYS A 76 13.43 -0.97 -32.15
CA CYS A 76 13.70 -2.41 -32.04
C CYS A 76 12.52 -3.25 -31.51
N GLY A 77 11.50 -2.63 -30.91
CA GLY A 77 10.31 -3.31 -30.40
C GLY A 77 10.47 -4.09 -29.08
N LEU A 78 11.69 -4.19 -28.52
CA LEU A 78 11.93 -4.96 -27.28
C LEU A 78 11.10 -4.46 -26.09
N CYS A 79 10.88 -3.14 -25.99
CA CYS A 79 10.05 -2.56 -24.93
C CYS A 79 8.58 -2.98 -25.03
N ALA A 80 8.04 -3.11 -26.26
CA ALA A 80 6.68 -3.58 -26.48
C ALA A 80 6.54 -5.07 -26.14
N VAL A 81 7.50 -5.90 -26.57
CA VAL A 81 7.52 -7.34 -26.23
C VAL A 81 7.68 -7.57 -24.72
N SER A 82 8.48 -6.75 -24.04
CA SER A 82 8.69 -6.87 -22.59
C SER A 82 7.53 -6.32 -21.75
N CYS A 83 6.55 -5.65 -22.34
CA CYS A 83 5.46 -5.02 -21.60
C CYS A 83 4.43 -6.08 -21.18
N PRO A 84 4.25 -6.37 -19.89
CA PRO A 84 3.32 -7.41 -19.45
C PRO A 84 1.83 -7.03 -19.67
N ALA A 85 1.56 -5.74 -19.86
CA ALA A 85 0.21 -5.22 -20.09
C ALA A 85 -0.04 -4.85 -21.57
N GLU A 86 0.92 -5.13 -22.45
CA GLU A 86 0.84 -4.81 -23.90
C GLU A 86 0.45 -3.34 -24.20
N ALA A 87 0.83 -2.42 -23.32
CA ALA A 87 0.41 -1.01 -23.39
C ALA A 87 1.17 -0.18 -24.45
N ILE A 88 2.23 -0.74 -25.04
CA ILE A 88 3.10 -0.04 -26.00
C ILE A 88 2.75 -0.54 -27.40
N THR A 89 2.27 0.36 -28.25
CA THR A 89 2.06 0.10 -29.69
C THR A 89 3.16 0.79 -30.48
N MET A 90 3.85 0.03 -31.32
CA MET A 90 4.83 0.55 -32.27
C MET A 90 4.16 0.64 -33.64
N VAL A 91 4.22 1.82 -34.25
CA VAL A 91 3.80 2.02 -35.64
C VAL A 91 5.08 2.30 -36.42
N GLY A 92 5.45 1.36 -37.28
CA GLY A 92 6.57 1.49 -38.21
C GLY A 92 6.07 1.86 -39.60
#